data_AF-A0A523D2N9-F1
#
_entry.id   AF-A0A523D2N9-F1
#
_cell.length_a   1.000
_cell.length_b   1.000
_cell.length_c   1.000
_cell.angle_alpha   90.00
_cell.angle_beta   90.00
_cell.angle_gamma   90.00
#
_symmetry.space_group_name_H-M   'P 1'
#
loop_
_entity.id
_entity.type
_entity.pdbx_description
1 polymer ?
#
loop_
_entity_poly.entity_id
_entity_poly.type
_entity_poly.pdbx_seq_one_letter_code
_entity_poly.pdbx_strand_id
1 'polypeptide(L)'
;MLMKRKLSLMRNIGILAATGLVVGILSTWASGTPQSEKLPDGRGGAFDVTRHNIPLDQIRGGGPPKDGIPSLTNPQFVSAQQGDKFLMSWDRVLGVEYNGVAKAYPIKILNWHEVVNDSIGDKPIAVSW
;
A
#
# COMPACT_ATOMS: atom_id res chain seq x y z
N MET A 1 91.25 -2.52 -28.28
CA MET A 1 91.73 -2.24 -26.90
C MET A 1 90.71 -2.84 -25.93
N LEU A 2 91.16 -3.74 -25.05
CA LEU A 2 90.37 -4.55 -24.12
C LEU A 2 89.45 -3.69 -23.21
N MET A 3 88.24 -4.15 -22.89
CA MET A 3 88.03 -4.85 -21.60
C MET A 3 86.65 -5.51 -21.48
N LYS A 4 86.69 -6.71 -20.89
CA LYS A 4 85.59 -7.63 -20.59
C LYS A 4 84.65 -7.07 -19.53
N ARG A 5 83.39 -7.50 -19.55
CA ARG A 5 82.67 -7.98 -18.35
C ARG A 5 81.50 -8.88 -18.77
N LYS A 6 81.47 -10.09 -18.20
CA LYS A 6 80.46 -11.15 -18.35
C LYS A 6 79.87 -11.42 -16.96
N LEU A 7 78.68 -12.03 -16.93
CA LEU A 7 77.88 -12.54 -15.79
C LEU A 7 77.04 -11.48 -15.04
N SER A 8 75.77 -11.70 -14.65
CA SER A 8 75.04 -12.96 -14.39
C SER A 8 73.51 -12.75 -14.28
N LEU A 9 72.77 -13.76 -14.76
CA LEU A 9 71.50 -14.38 -14.32
C LEU A 9 70.19 -13.58 -14.03
N MET A 10 69.17 -13.92 -14.85
CA MET A 10 67.81 -14.43 -14.51
C MET A 10 66.94 -13.65 -13.51
N ARG A 11 65.73 -13.22 -13.91
CA ARG A 11 64.45 -13.99 -13.92
C ARG A 11 63.23 -13.06 -14.12
N ASN A 12 62.13 -13.65 -14.64
CA ASN A 12 60.75 -13.16 -14.87
C ASN A 12 60.52 -12.47 -16.24
N ILE A 13 60.09 -13.16 -17.31
CA ILE A 13 58.73 -13.71 -17.60
C ILE A 13 57.67 -12.61 -17.45
N GLY A 14 56.91 -12.19 -18.46
CA GLY A 14 56.48 -12.93 -19.65
C GLY A 14 56.04 -12.07 -20.84
N ILE A 15 55.51 -12.79 -21.82
CA ILE A 15 55.49 -12.58 -23.26
C ILE A 15 54.09 -12.14 -23.73
N LEU A 16 54.08 -11.25 -24.74
CA LEU A 16 53.14 -11.03 -25.86
C LEU A 16 51.61 -11.24 -25.65
N ALA A 17 50.81 -10.20 -25.94
CA ALA A 17 50.02 -10.00 -27.18
C ALA A 17 48.63 -10.71 -27.11
N ALA A 18 47.54 -10.30 -27.75
CA ALA A 18 47.32 -9.43 -28.90
C ALA A 18 45.84 -8.97 -28.93
N THR A 19 45.60 -7.83 -29.59
CA THR A 19 44.47 -7.53 -30.51
C THR A 19 43.03 -7.91 -30.16
N GLY A 20 42.13 -6.91 -30.20
CA GLY A 20 40.77 -7.12 -30.73
C GLY A 20 39.67 -6.23 -30.17
N LEU A 21 39.10 -5.39 -31.04
CA LEU A 21 37.75 -4.81 -31.00
C LEU A 21 37.44 -3.63 -30.05
N VAL A 22 37.28 -2.46 -30.68
CA VAL A 22 36.37 -1.39 -30.25
C VAL A 22 34.93 -1.88 -30.46
N VAL A 23 34.15 -2.11 -29.39
CA VAL A 23 32.68 -2.12 -29.46
C VAL A 23 32.09 -1.56 -28.16
N GLY A 24 31.33 -0.47 -28.32
CA GLY A 24 30.09 -0.25 -27.59
C GLY A 24 30.18 0.16 -26.12
N ILE A 25 30.14 1.46 -25.90
CA ILE A 25 29.55 2.04 -24.69
C ILE A 25 28.15 1.43 -24.51
N LEU A 26 27.98 0.54 -23.54
CA LEU A 26 26.68 0.32 -22.90
C LEU A 26 26.85 0.62 -21.42
N SER A 27 26.78 1.91 -21.11
CA SER A 27 26.21 2.37 -19.85
C SER A 27 24.86 1.67 -19.69
N THR A 28 24.77 0.74 -18.75
CA THR A 28 23.51 0.18 -18.29
C THR A 28 22.76 1.31 -17.57
N TRP A 29 22.08 2.14 -18.36
CA TRP A 29 21.03 3.03 -17.88
C TRP A 29 19.93 2.15 -17.31
N ALA A 30 19.75 2.25 -15.99
CA ALA A 30 18.59 1.83 -15.23
C ALA A 30 17.79 0.66 -15.85
N SER A 31 18.20 -0.57 -15.58
CA SER A 31 17.24 -1.67 -15.57
C SER A 31 16.34 -1.50 -14.34
N GLY A 32 15.49 -0.48 -14.36
CA GLY A 32 14.26 -0.50 -13.59
C GLY A 32 13.47 -1.69 -14.11
N THR A 33 13.28 -2.69 -13.27
CA THR A 33 12.34 -3.78 -13.56
C THR A 33 11.04 -3.18 -14.07
N PRO A 34 10.49 -3.66 -15.21
CA PRO A 34 9.19 -3.22 -15.68
C PRO A 34 8.20 -3.34 -14.53
N GLN A 35 7.67 -2.22 -14.07
CA GLN A 35 6.73 -2.23 -12.98
C GLN A 35 5.47 -2.94 -13.48
N SER A 36 5.02 -3.94 -12.73
CA SER A 36 3.74 -4.63 -13.00
C SER A 36 2.65 -3.59 -13.27
N GLU A 37 2.05 -3.61 -14.47
CA GLU A 37 0.90 -2.77 -14.86
C GLU A 37 -0.38 -3.07 -14.05
N LYS A 38 -0.25 -3.91 -13.03
CA LYS A 38 -1.31 -4.44 -12.18
C LYS A 38 -0.93 -4.23 -10.73
N LEU A 39 -1.73 -3.46 -10.00
CA LEU A 39 -1.62 -3.29 -8.55
C LEU A 39 -2.59 -4.21 -7.83
N PRO A 40 -2.27 -4.75 -6.64
CA PRO A 40 -3.20 -5.60 -5.89
C PRO A 40 -4.52 -4.89 -5.59
N ASP A 41 -5.65 -5.57 -5.77
CA ASP A 41 -6.99 -5.02 -5.51
C ASP A 41 -7.54 -5.29 -4.11
N GLY A 42 -6.77 -6.01 -3.29
CA GLY A 42 -7.19 -6.43 -1.95
C GLY A 42 -8.23 -7.57 -1.93
N ARG A 43 -8.58 -8.16 -3.07
CA ARG A 43 -9.48 -9.32 -3.22
C ARG A 43 -8.76 -10.56 -3.79
N GLY A 44 -7.43 -10.51 -3.89
CA GLY A 44 -6.62 -11.51 -4.60
C GLY A 44 -6.55 -11.30 -6.12
N GLY A 45 -7.09 -10.19 -6.62
CA GLY A 45 -6.99 -9.75 -8.00
C GLY A 45 -6.07 -8.53 -8.16
N ALA A 46 -6.26 -7.79 -9.25
CA ALA A 46 -5.48 -6.60 -9.53
C ALA A 46 -6.28 -5.49 -10.23
N PHE A 47 -5.99 -4.25 -9.85
CA PHE A 47 -6.39 -3.06 -10.57
C PHE A 47 -5.64 -2.96 -11.91
N ASP A 48 -6.37 -2.66 -12.98
CA ASP A 48 -5.78 -2.21 -14.24
C ASP A 48 -5.34 -0.75 -14.08
N VAL A 49 -4.02 -0.56 -14.02
CA VAL A 49 -3.41 0.77 -13.88
C VAL A 49 -2.64 1.17 -15.13
N THR A 50 -2.97 0.61 -16.30
CA THR A 50 -2.38 1.00 -17.60
C THR A 50 -2.52 2.50 -17.85
N ARG A 51 -3.61 3.12 -17.37
CA ARG A 51 -3.80 4.58 -17.38
C ARG A 51 -3.46 5.20 -16.03
N HIS A 52 -2.32 5.86 -15.93
CA HIS A 52 -1.89 6.60 -14.75
C HIS A 52 -1.12 7.86 -15.15
N ASN A 53 -1.24 8.92 -14.35
CA ASN A 53 -0.49 10.18 -14.51
C ASN A 53 0.55 10.39 -13.41
N ILE A 54 0.68 9.44 -12.48
CA ILE A 54 1.65 9.46 -11.38
C ILE A 54 2.48 8.18 -11.42
N PRO A 55 3.78 8.23 -11.05
CA PRO A 55 4.60 7.01 -10.96
C PRO A 55 3.98 5.99 -10.01
N LEU A 56 3.82 4.74 -10.47
CA LEU A 56 3.14 3.70 -9.71
C LEU A 56 3.91 3.31 -8.44
N ASP A 57 5.23 3.50 -8.40
CA ASP A 57 6.10 3.25 -7.22
C ASP A 57 5.91 4.28 -6.09
N GLN A 58 5.24 5.40 -6.39
CA GLN A 58 4.82 6.39 -5.40
C GLN A 58 3.45 6.06 -4.78
N ILE A 59 2.71 5.09 -5.32
CA ILE A 59 1.45 4.62 -4.74
C ILE A 59 1.79 3.72 -3.55
N ARG A 60 1.39 4.17 -2.36
CA ARG A 60 1.60 3.46 -1.09
C ARG A 60 0.26 3.02 -0.51
N GLY A 61 0.26 1.93 0.25
CA GLY A 61 -0.92 1.48 0.99
C GLY A 61 -1.28 2.46 2.11
N GLY A 62 -2.56 2.79 2.23
CA GLY A 62 -3.07 3.80 3.17
C GLY A 62 -3.28 3.32 4.61
N GLY A 63 -2.90 2.09 4.96
CA GLY A 63 -3.09 1.52 6.29
C GLY A 63 -3.71 0.13 6.24
N PRO A 64 -4.84 -0.13 6.92
CA PRO A 64 -5.51 -1.42 6.88
C PRO A 64 -5.72 -1.91 5.44
N PRO A 65 -5.60 -3.22 5.18
CA PRO A 65 -5.94 -3.76 3.88
C PRO A 65 -7.44 -3.53 3.61
N LYS A 66 -7.86 -3.81 2.37
CA LYS A 66 -9.29 -3.91 2.07
C LYS A 66 -9.98 -4.80 3.11
N ASP A 67 -11.11 -4.31 3.64
CA ASP A 67 -11.92 -4.97 4.67
C ASP A 67 -11.17 -5.20 6.01
N GLY A 68 -10.03 -4.53 6.22
CA GLY A 68 -9.26 -4.57 7.46
C GLY A 68 -9.93 -3.86 8.64
N ILE A 69 -10.94 -3.02 8.38
CA ILE A 69 -11.87 -2.49 9.36
C ILE A 69 -13.26 -3.01 8.98
N PRO A 70 -13.81 -4.00 9.70
CA PRO A 70 -15.07 -4.60 9.32
C PRO A 70 -16.23 -3.65 9.66
N SER A 71 -17.11 -3.45 8.68
CA SER A 71 -18.39 -2.78 8.88
C SER A 71 -19.20 -3.47 9.98
N LEU A 72 -19.92 -2.71 10.78
CA LEU A 72 -20.89 -3.29 11.70
C LEU A 72 -22.15 -3.69 10.92
N THR A 73 -22.32 -5.00 10.75
CA THR A 73 -23.49 -5.61 10.14
C THR A 73 -24.39 -6.19 11.24
N ASN A 74 -25.70 -6.01 11.14
CA ASN A 74 -26.68 -6.43 12.15
C ASN A 74 -26.49 -5.73 13.52
N PRO A 75 -26.50 -4.38 13.57
CA PRO A 75 -26.32 -3.62 14.79
C PRO A 75 -27.40 -3.94 15.83
N GLN A 76 -26.99 -4.02 17.09
CA GLN A 76 -27.89 -4.20 18.22
C GLN A 76 -28.16 -2.84 18.87
N PHE A 77 -29.44 -2.51 19.04
CA PHE A 77 -29.86 -1.24 19.63
C PHE A 77 -30.26 -1.42 21.09
N VAL A 78 -29.98 -0.39 21.87
CA VAL A 78 -30.39 -0.26 23.28
C VAL A 78 -31.28 0.97 23.43
N SER A 79 -32.03 1.06 24.52
CA SER A 79 -32.80 2.28 24.81
C SER A 79 -31.86 3.46 25.12
N ALA A 80 -32.36 4.69 25.02
CA ALA A 80 -31.59 5.88 25.40
C ALA A 80 -31.10 5.79 26.86
N GLN A 81 -31.94 5.35 27.80
CA GLN A 81 -31.53 5.19 29.22
C GLN A 81 -30.43 4.14 29.41
N GLN A 82 -30.38 3.10 28.56
CA GLN A 82 -29.28 2.14 28.57
C GLN A 82 -28.02 2.73 27.94
N GLY A 83 -28.18 3.56 26.91
CA GLY A 83 -27.15 4.39 26.27
C GLY A 83 -26.38 5.24 27.28
N ASP A 84 -27.09 5.87 28.20
CA ASP A 84 -26.53 6.73 29.26
C ASP A 84 -25.52 6.03 30.17
N LYS A 85 -25.50 4.68 30.19
CA LYS A 85 -24.52 3.90 30.97
C LYS A 85 -23.13 3.91 30.36
N PHE A 86 -23.00 4.21 29.06
CA PHE A 86 -21.72 4.22 28.38
C PHE A 86 -21.48 5.50 27.57
N LEU A 87 -22.51 6.26 27.21
CA LEU A 87 -22.42 7.57 26.55
C LEU A 87 -22.29 8.70 27.58
N MET A 88 -21.40 9.64 27.28
CA MET A 88 -21.27 10.89 28.02
C MET A 88 -22.12 11.99 27.34
N SER A 89 -22.48 13.04 28.08
CA SER A 89 -23.34 14.11 27.55
C SER A 89 -22.73 14.89 26.36
N TRP A 90 -21.41 14.82 26.19
CA TRP A 90 -20.69 15.41 25.06
C TRP A 90 -20.35 14.41 23.94
N ASP A 91 -20.68 13.12 24.11
CA ASP A 91 -20.46 12.14 23.05
C ASP A 91 -21.37 12.49 21.86
N ARG A 92 -20.76 12.56 20.68
CA ARG A 92 -21.48 12.82 19.44
C ARG A 92 -22.11 11.54 18.93
N VAL A 93 -23.31 11.68 18.39
CA VAL A 93 -24.04 10.63 17.67
C VAL A 93 -24.46 11.15 16.31
N LEU A 94 -24.51 10.28 15.32
CA LEU A 94 -25.30 10.52 14.11
C LEU A 94 -26.74 10.09 14.40
N GLY A 95 -27.69 10.99 14.23
CA GLY A 95 -29.11 10.67 14.31
C GLY A 95 -29.67 10.37 12.92
N VAL A 96 -30.44 9.28 12.80
CA VAL A 96 -31.23 9.01 11.59
C VAL A 96 -32.68 8.88 12.01
N GLU A 97 -33.54 9.68 11.38
CA GLU A 97 -34.99 9.58 11.52
C GLU A 97 -35.60 9.28 10.15
N TYR A 98 -36.40 8.22 10.09
CA TYR A 98 -37.12 7.84 8.89
C TYR A 98 -38.45 7.19 9.25
N ASN A 99 -39.56 7.68 8.67
CA ASN A 99 -40.92 7.20 8.92
C ASN A 99 -41.26 7.08 10.42
N GLY A 100 -40.85 8.07 11.23
CA GLY A 100 -41.12 8.10 12.68
C GLY A 100 -40.23 7.16 13.51
N VAL A 101 -39.31 6.42 12.89
CA VAL A 101 -38.29 5.64 13.59
C VAL A 101 -37.02 6.46 13.70
N ALA A 102 -36.63 6.80 14.93
CA ALA A 102 -35.38 7.48 15.23
C ALA A 102 -34.35 6.49 15.81
N LYS A 103 -33.14 6.49 15.26
CA LYS A 103 -31.99 5.70 15.72
C LYS A 103 -30.79 6.63 15.89
N ALA A 104 -29.94 6.33 16.88
CA ALA A 104 -28.70 7.06 17.13
C ALA A 104 -27.49 6.13 17.00
N TYR A 105 -26.46 6.60 16.30
CA TYR A 105 -25.23 5.87 16.01
C TYR A 105 -24.05 6.63 16.62
N PRO A 106 -23.53 6.21 17.79
CA PRO A 106 -22.44 6.91 18.44
C PRO A 106 -21.16 6.94 17.62
N ILE A 107 -20.58 8.13 17.43
CA ILE A 107 -19.31 8.32 16.70
C ILE A 107 -18.21 7.45 17.28
N LYS A 108 -18.20 7.22 18.60
CA LYS A 108 -17.21 6.36 19.24
C LYS A 108 -17.28 4.89 18.85
N ILE A 109 -18.46 4.36 18.52
CA ILE A 109 -18.63 2.97 18.04
C ILE A 109 -18.25 2.93 16.57
N LEU A 110 -18.81 3.91 15.85
CA LEU A 110 -18.53 4.18 14.47
C LEU A 110 -17.02 4.19 14.23
N ASN A 111 -16.20 4.92 15.02
CA ASN A 111 -14.72 4.95 14.93
C ASN A 111 -14.01 3.59 14.83
N TRP A 112 -14.61 2.52 15.34
CA TRP A 112 -14.05 1.17 15.23
C TRP A 112 -14.51 0.40 13.99
N HIS A 113 -15.62 0.81 13.37
CA HIS A 113 -16.29 0.08 12.30
C HIS A 113 -16.39 0.85 10.98
N GLU A 114 -16.18 2.17 10.97
CA GLU A 114 -16.24 3.10 9.82
C GLU A 114 -17.58 3.20 9.09
N VAL A 115 -18.38 2.14 9.10
CA VAL A 115 -19.73 2.10 8.57
C VAL A 115 -20.59 1.13 9.38
N VAL A 116 -21.86 1.50 9.57
CA VAL A 116 -22.91 0.62 10.06
C VAL A 116 -23.88 0.35 8.92
N ASN A 117 -24.05 -0.93 8.59
CA ASN A 117 -25.05 -1.39 7.63
C ASN A 117 -26.31 -1.81 8.41
N ASP A 118 -27.37 -1.00 8.33
CA ASP A 118 -28.61 -1.17 9.09
C ASP A 118 -29.83 -1.14 8.15
N SER A 119 -31.01 -1.39 8.71
CA SER A 119 -32.30 -1.21 8.03
C SER A 119 -33.31 -0.55 8.96
N ILE A 120 -34.11 0.35 8.39
CA ILE A 120 -35.28 0.95 9.04
C ILE A 120 -36.51 0.42 8.30
N GLY A 121 -37.17 -0.59 8.87
CA GLY A 121 -38.12 -1.41 8.12
C GLY A 121 -37.43 -2.06 6.92
N ASP A 122 -38.02 -1.92 5.73
CA ASP A 122 -37.48 -2.45 4.47
C ASP A 122 -36.47 -1.50 3.78
N LYS A 123 -36.11 -0.38 4.42
CA LYS A 123 -35.18 0.59 3.83
C LYS A 123 -33.75 0.30 4.31
N PRO A 124 -32.87 -0.24 3.44
CA PRO A 124 -31.45 -0.38 3.78
C PRO A 124 -30.79 1.00 3.86
N ILE A 125 -29.94 1.17 4.86
CA ILE A 125 -29.15 2.38 5.07
C ILE A 125 -27.70 2.02 5.41
N ALA A 126 -26.78 2.91 5.02
CA ALA A 126 -25.40 2.90 5.44
C ALA A 126 -25.12 4.20 6.20
N VAL A 127 -24.62 4.08 7.43
CA VAL A 127 -24.28 5.23 8.29
C VAL A 127 -22.76 5.29 8.45
N SER A 128 -22.16 6.42 8.06
CA SER A 128 -20.71 6.68 8.10
C SER A 128 -20.45 8.17 8.42
N TRP A 129 -19.20 8.55 8.76
CA TRP A 129 -18.80 9.91 9.16
C TRP A 129 -17.36 10.22 8.77
#